data_AF-A0A537WU83-F1
#
_entry.id   AF-A0A537WU83-F1
#
_cell.length_a   1.000
_cell.length_b   1.000
_cell.length_c   1.000
_cell.angle_alpha   90.00
_cell.angle_beta   90.00
_cell.angle_gamma   90.00
#
_symmetry.space_group_name_H-M   'P 1'
#
loop_
_entity.id
_entity.type
_entity.pdbx_description
1 polymer ?
#
loop_
_entity_poly.entity_id
_entity_poly.type
_entity_poly.pdbx_seq_one_letter_code
_entity_poly.pdbx_strand_id
1 'polypeptide(L)'
;MNRELRKGAPVQTKGSLESKADGRRLAGKCECGTVRYGVPDAFLYAMNCHCSSCRAATGSAFKAFAGIEREKLEITDGPDR
;
A
#
# COMPACT_ATOMS: atom_id res chain seq x y z
N MET A 1 37.35 -19.39 -18.62
CA MET A 1 36.05 -18.71 -18.86
C MET A 1 35.36 -18.57 -17.51
N ASN A 2 35.79 -17.60 -16.70
CA ASN A 2 35.33 -17.47 -15.31
C ASN A 2 34.13 -16.52 -15.25
N ARG A 3 33.00 -17.08 -14.85
CA ARG A 3 31.73 -16.42 -14.58
C ARG A 3 31.86 -15.65 -13.27
N GLU A 4 32.41 -14.44 -13.34
CA GLU A 4 32.48 -13.53 -12.20
C GLU A 4 31.06 -13.12 -11.78
N LEU A 5 30.68 -13.65 -10.62
CA LEU A 5 29.51 -13.29 -9.85
C LEU A 5 29.51 -11.78 -9.62
N ARG A 6 28.58 -11.07 -10.27
CA ARG A 6 28.20 -9.71 -9.87
C ARG A 6 27.60 -9.79 -8.47
N LYS A 7 28.43 -9.64 -7.44
CA LYS A 7 28.00 -9.39 -6.07
C LYS A 7 27.16 -8.11 -6.09
N GLY A 8 25.84 -8.27 -6.06
CA GLY A 8 24.92 -7.15 -5.91
C GLY A 8 25.24 -6.41 -4.62
N ALA A 9 25.47 -5.11 -4.74
CA ALA A 9 25.68 -4.23 -3.60
C ALA A 9 24.51 -4.36 -2.60
N PRO A 10 24.77 -4.23 -1.29
CA PRO A 10 23.71 -4.23 -0.29
C PRO A 10 22.72 -3.10 -0.61
N VAL A 11 21.45 -3.45 -0.73
CA VAL A 11 20.37 -2.46 -0.83
C VAL A 11 20.41 -1.62 0.45
N GLN A 12 20.80 -0.36 0.29
CA GLN A 12 20.83 0.61 1.38
C GLN A 12 19.38 0.90 1.77
N THR A 13 18.86 0.26 2.81
CA THR A 13 17.58 0.64 3.46
C THR A 13 17.79 1.92 4.29
N LYS A 14 18.18 3.02 3.63
CA LYS A 14 18.24 4.34 4.27
C LYS A 14 16.85 4.97 4.22
N GLY A 15 16.14 4.84 5.33
CA GLY A 15 14.89 5.54 5.61
C GLY A 15 13.97 4.72 6.51
N SER A 16 14.31 4.57 7.79
CA SER A 16 13.28 4.34 8.80
C SER A 16 12.38 5.57 8.81
N LEU A 17 11.33 5.55 8.00
CA LEU A 17 10.14 6.32 8.29
C LEU A 17 9.41 5.52 9.36
N GLU A 18 9.81 5.70 10.62
CA GLU A 18 8.92 5.39 11.73
C GLU A 18 7.73 6.34 11.59
N SER A 19 6.68 5.89 10.90
CA SER A 19 5.41 6.59 10.85
C SER A 19 4.91 6.68 12.28
N LYS A 20 4.96 7.87 12.89
CA LYS A 20 4.27 8.13 14.15
C LYS A 20 2.79 7.91 13.87
N ALA A 21 2.30 6.71 14.19
CA ALA A 21 0.89 6.42 14.32
C ALA A 21 0.35 7.18 15.54
N ASP A 22 0.28 8.51 15.42
CA ASP A 22 -0.72 9.29 16.14
C ASP A 22 -2.08 8.71 15.74
N GLY A 23 -3.05 8.66 16.65
CA GLY A 23 -4.37 8.04 16.48
C GLY A 23 -5.26 8.67 15.39
N ARG A 24 -4.66 9.36 14.42
CA ARG A 24 -5.28 9.87 13.21
C ARG A 24 -5.92 8.73 12.44
N ARG A 25 -7.24 8.83 12.28
CA ARG A 25 -8.02 7.98 11.39
C ARG A 25 -8.11 8.65 10.02
N LEU A 26 -7.93 7.85 8.97
CA LEU A 26 -8.12 8.20 7.58
C LEU A 26 -9.49 7.66 7.14
N ALA A 27 -10.21 8.47 6.37
CA ALA A 27 -11.48 8.09 5.77
C ALA A 27 -11.30 7.80 4.28
N GLY A 28 -11.97 6.77 3.78
CA GLY A 28 -11.94 6.36 2.37
C GLY A 28 -13.32 5.90 1.88
N LYS A 29 -13.44 5.69 0.58
CA LYS A 29 -14.64 5.16 -0.08
C LYS A 29 -14.29 4.35 -1.32
N CYS A 30 -15.19 3.48 -1.78
CA CYS A 30 -15.07 2.93 -3.14
C CYS A 30 -15.27 4.05 -4.17
N GLU A 31 -14.72 3.87 -5.37
CA GLU A 31 -14.94 4.80 -6.48
C GLU A 31 -16.43 4.95 -6.80
N CYS A 32 -17.20 3.86 -6.66
CA CYS A 32 -18.65 3.85 -6.81
C CYS A 32 -19.43 4.69 -5.78
N GLY A 33 -18.81 5.06 -4.66
CA GLY A 33 -19.47 5.72 -3.53
C GLY A 33 -20.32 4.83 -2.62
N THR A 34 -20.64 3.59 -3.02
CA THR A 34 -21.49 2.65 -2.25
C THR A 34 -20.92 2.23 -0.90
N VAL A 35 -19.60 2.20 -0.75
CA VAL A 35 -18.92 1.78 0.48
C VAL A 35 -18.05 2.91 0.99
N ARG A 36 -18.12 3.19 2.30
CA ARG A 36 -17.22 4.10 3.03
C ARG A 36 -16.53 3.33 4.14
N TYR A 37 -15.28 3.68 4.39
CA TYR A 37 -14.48 2.99 5.40
C TYR A 37 -13.54 3.94 6.14
N GLY A 38 -13.18 3.54 7.35
CA GLY A 38 -12.18 4.20 8.20
C GLY A 38 -11.05 3.26 8.54
N VAL A 39 -9.82 3.78 8.56
CA VAL A 39 -8.61 3.07 8.99
C VAL A 39 -7.74 3.99 9.83
N PRO A 40 -7.03 3.50 10.86
CA PRO A 40 -5.94 4.28 11.47
C PRO A 40 -4.80 4.48 10.46
N ASP A 41 -4.06 5.58 10.60
CA ASP A 41 -2.84 5.85 9.82
C ASP A 41 -1.67 4.96 10.30
N ALA A 42 -1.83 3.65 10.09
CA ALA A 42 -0.97 2.60 10.65
C ALA A 42 -0.84 1.41 9.68
N PHE A 43 -0.66 1.71 8.38
CA PHE A 43 -0.46 0.68 7.37
C PHE A 43 0.85 -0.09 7.59
N LEU A 44 0.79 -1.42 7.45
CA LEU A 44 1.95 -2.32 7.47
C LEU A 44 2.92 -2.04 6.31
N TYR A 45 2.36 -1.64 5.16
CA TYR A 45 3.09 -1.15 4.01
C TYR A 45 2.18 -0.25 3.18
N ALA A 46 2.77 0.72 2.50
CA ALA A 46 2.12 1.52 1.47
C ALA A 46 3.12 1.79 0.36
N MET A 47 2.76 1.48 -0.88
CA MET A 47 3.67 1.62 -2.02
C MET A 47 2.94 1.75 -3.35
N ASN A 48 3.68 2.21 -4.35
CA ASN A 48 3.24 2.30 -5.74
C ASN A 48 3.91 1.16 -6.54
N CYS A 49 3.13 0.24 -7.13
CA CYS A 49 3.68 -0.74 -8.07
C CYS A 49 3.73 -0.15 -9.47
N HIS A 50 4.89 -0.30 -10.10
CA HIS A 50 5.14 0.11 -11.46
C HIS A 50 5.24 -1.08 -12.43
N CYS A 51 4.92 -2.32 -12.02
CA CYS A 51 5.03 -3.47 -12.92
C CYS A 51 4.04 -3.36 -14.09
N SER A 52 4.37 -3.98 -15.22
CA SER A 52 3.55 -3.93 -16.44
C SER A 52 2.11 -4.39 -16.18
N SER A 53 1.92 -5.47 -15.43
CA SER A 53 0.59 -5.98 -15.10
C SER A 53 -0.24 -4.98 -14.29
N CYS A 54 0.36 -4.30 -13.30
CA CYS A 54 -0.36 -3.30 -12.49
C CYS A 54 -0.71 -2.05 -13.30
N ARG A 55 0.17 -1.59 -14.19
CA ARG A 55 -0.13 -0.48 -15.11
C ARG A 55 -1.23 -0.87 -16.09
N ALA A 56 -1.14 -2.04 -16.71
CA ALA A 56 -2.15 -2.52 -17.65
C ALA A 56 -3.53 -2.69 -17.00
N ALA A 57 -3.59 -3.23 -15.78
CA ALA A 57 -4.86 -3.45 -15.06
C ALA A 57 -5.56 -2.16 -14.63
N THR A 58 -4.82 -1.05 -14.48
CA THR A 58 -5.38 0.22 -13.97
C THR A 58 -5.36 1.37 -14.98
N GLY A 59 -4.63 1.24 -16.09
CA GLY A 59 -4.36 2.33 -17.04
C GLY A 59 -3.47 3.46 -16.49
N SER A 60 -3.00 3.36 -15.24
CA SER A 60 -2.19 4.37 -14.56
C SER A 60 -0.69 4.11 -14.71
N ALA A 61 0.14 5.14 -14.48
CA ALA A 61 1.58 5.02 -14.36
C ALA A 61 2.00 4.08 -13.20
N PHE A 62 1.14 3.94 -12.19
CA PHE A 62 1.29 3.01 -11.07
C PHE A 62 -0.05 2.67 -10.42
N LYS A 63 -0.07 1.51 -9.75
CA LYS A 63 -1.15 1.15 -8.83
C LYS A 63 -0.69 1.46 -7.40
N ALA A 64 -1.43 2.28 -6.67
CA ALA A 64 -1.23 2.42 -5.23
C ALA A 64 -1.88 1.24 -4.49
N PHE A 65 -1.19 0.69 -3.49
CA PHE A 65 -1.75 -0.29 -2.58
C PHE A 65 -1.07 -0.18 -1.22
N ALA A 66 -1.85 -0.51 -0.20
CA ALA A 66 -1.41 -0.53 1.17
C ALA A 66 -2.02 -1.76 1.88
N GLY A 67 -1.29 -2.29 2.85
CA GLY A 67 -1.76 -3.38 3.71
C GLY A 67 -2.05 -2.87 5.10
N ILE A 68 -3.21 -3.22 5.65
CA ILE A 68 -3.58 -2.96 7.05
C ILE A 68 -4.15 -4.24 7.65
N GLU A 69 -4.00 -4.44 8.95
CA GLU A 69 -4.67 -5.51 9.67
C GLU A 69 -6.19 -5.40 9.51
N ARG A 70 -6.86 -6.53 9.27
CA ARG A 70 -8.30 -6.59 8.94
C ARG A 70 -9.13 -5.96 10.06
N GLU A 71 -8.74 -6.19 11.30
CA GLU A 71 -9.42 -5.73 12.50
C GLU A 71 -9.36 -4.20 12.67
N LYS A 72 -8.45 -3.52 11.95
CA LYS A 72 -8.32 -2.06 11.94
C LYS A 72 -9.12 -1.39 10.83
N LEU A 73 -9.66 -2.15 9.88
CA LEU A 73 -10.57 -1.67 8.85
C LEU A 73 -12.00 -1.64 9.40
N GLU A 74 -12.64 -0.48 9.33
CA GLU A 74 -14.04 -0.29 9.71
C GLU A 74 -14.83 0.11 8.47
N ILE A 75 -15.89 -0.63 8.13
CA ILE A 75 -16.87 -0.20 7.12
C ILE A 75 -17.89 0.70 7.83
N THR A 76 -17.89 1.98 7.49
CA THR A 76 -18.74 2.99 8.14
C THR A 76 -20.07 3.20 7.41
N ASP A 77 -20.16 2.79 6.14
CA ASP A 77 -21.37 2.86 5.31
C ASP A 77 -21.25 1.87 4.14
N GLY A 78 -22.40 1.36 3.67
CA GLY A 78 -22.48 0.36 2.61
C GLY A 78 -22.60 -1.08 3.11
N PRO A 79 -22.89 -2.03 2.20
CA PRO A 79 -23.12 -3.42 2.56
C PRO A 79 -21.80 -4.13 2.92
N ASP A 80 -21.81 -4.88 4.03
CA ASP A 80 -20.80 -5.90 4.34
C ASP A 80 -21.12 -7.16 3.51
N ARG A 81 -20.25 -7.55 2.58
CA ARG A 81 -20.51 -8.59 1.57
C ARG A 81 -19.33 -9.54 1.45
#